data_AF-A0A6A4V947-F1
#
_entry.id   AF-A0A6A4V947-F1
#
_cell.length_a   1.000
_cell.length_b   1.000
_cell.length_c   1.000
_cell.angle_alpha   90.00
_cell.angle_beta   90.00
_cell.angle_gamma   90.00
#
_symmetry.space_group_name_H-M   'P 1'
#
loop_
_entity.id
_entity.type
_entity.pdbx_description
1 polymer ?
#
loop_
_entity_poly.entity_id
_entity_poly.type
_entity_poly.pdbx_seq_one_letter_code
_entity_poly.pdbx_strand_id
1 'polypeptide(L)'
;MTLPPSVQLFTFADDLLLVGTGKSLDLLQIRMQETLDSLDTICQRASMTVNPAKASACLFSLSKRALPPCQLRYAGRPIPSEDSVTHLGITLDKGLSFNTHVEKVVSSCTRSLGVLKMAKRKGVNQARLLQLYGSLVQSRLLYGAEVITATASALEKLDRLQTAALRIVTGCTRDTARATLRYMANLQSVPQQVETLRVKAVARALESHEHPLHEVARGLVTRPPLRRLRRAGWLRRASDTLRELRGRHQFRSRPQFEPTPDGVAELWTIISQHSLGRSSREWPPGVASVEFESLLEELMAEGDALLATDGSVIREPLPRSGWGCFIRSAELTQSVSGATRLVLSSMRAETEAVTVRVIGRCRRPQWVRCGGTGAADDAPGGEGGRGGIKGFVRVNDGSLVC
;
A
#
# COMPACT_ATOMS: atom_id res chain seq x y z
N MET A 1 28.58 -18.86 6.66
CA MET A 1 28.94 -18.91 5.23
C MET A 1 29.53 -17.57 4.85
N THR A 2 30.76 -17.54 4.36
CA THR A 2 31.36 -16.35 3.76
C THR A 2 31.04 -16.36 2.28
N LEU A 3 30.06 -15.55 1.87
CA LEU A 3 29.75 -15.36 0.45
C LEU A 3 30.85 -14.54 -0.23
N PRO A 4 31.25 -14.86 -1.47
CA PRO A 4 32.08 -13.96 -2.26
C PRO A 4 31.40 -12.60 -2.36
N PRO A 5 32.13 -11.47 -2.26
CA PRO A 5 31.52 -10.14 -2.23
C PRO A 5 30.72 -9.78 -3.50
N SER A 6 30.95 -10.52 -4.60
CA SER A 6 30.22 -10.36 -5.86
C SER A 6 28.95 -11.20 -5.97
N VAL A 7 28.64 -12.02 -4.96
CA VAL A 7 27.50 -12.95 -4.96
C VAL A 7 26.61 -12.67 -3.75
N GLN A 8 25.31 -12.61 -3.98
CA GLN A 8 24.30 -12.36 -2.96
C GLN A 8 23.27 -13.49 -2.99
N LEU A 9 22.91 -13.98 -1.81
CA LEU A 9 21.86 -14.98 -1.63
C LEU A 9 20.64 -14.30 -1.02
N PHE A 10 19.50 -14.42 -1.69
CA PHE A 10 18.20 -14.02 -1.20
C PHE A 10 17.36 -15.25 -0.95
N THR A 11 16.59 -15.24 0.13
CA THR A 11 15.69 -16.34 0.49
C THR A 11 14.30 -15.79 0.76
N PHE A 12 13.28 -16.52 0.32
CA PHE A 12 11.89 -16.22 0.63
C PHE A 12 11.14 -17.54 0.79
N ALA A 13 10.74 -17.86 2.03
CA ALA A 13 10.22 -19.19 2.36
C ALA A 13 11.17 -20.30 1.84
N ASP A 14 10.70 -21.15 0.92
CA ASP A 14 11.45 -22.24 0.28
C ASP A 14 12.21 -21.80 -0.99
N ASP A 15 11.94 -20.62 -1.53
CA ASP A 15 12.60 -20.09 -2.71
C ASP A 15 13.98 -19.51 -2.37
N LEU A 16 15.00 -19.96 -3.12
CA LEU A 16 16.37 -19.45 -3.04
C LEU A 16 16.73 -18.73 -4.35
N LEU A 17 17.27 -17.51 -4.24
CA LEU A 17 17.75 -16.73 -5.37
C LEU A 17 19.21 -16.35 -5.15
N LEU A 18 20.09 -16.87 -6.01
CA LEU A 18 21.51 -16.55 -5.99
C LEU A 18 21.84 -15.58 -7.13
N VAL A 19 22.34 -14.39 -6.79
CA VAL A 19 22.65 -13.32 -7.74
C VAL A 19 24.14 -13.02 -7.70
N GLY A 20 24.81 -13.22 -8.82
CA GLY A 20 26.21 -12.86 -8.99
C GLY A 20 26.40 -11.73 -9.99
N THR A 21 27.39 -10.86 -9.76
CA THR A 21 27.78 -9.79 -10.69
C THR A 21 29.27 -9.86 -11.01
N GLY A 22 29.65 -9.65 -12.27
CA GLY A 22 31.05 -9.78 -12.69
C GLY A 22 31.31 -9.22 -14.08
N LYS A 23 32.59 -8.93 -14.37
CA LYS A 23 33.06 -8.47 -15.69
C LYS A 23 33.45 -9.63 -16.62
N SER A 24 33.88 -10.76 -16.05
CA SER A 24 34.21 -11.99 -16.77
C SER A 24 33.19 -13.06 -16.41
N LEU A 25 32.66 -13.74 -17.44
CA LEU A 25 31.69 -14.82 -17.26
C LEU A 25 32.34 -16.01 -16.53
N ASP A 26 33.57 -16.36 -16.87
CA ASP A 26 34.26 -17.53 -16.32
C ASP A 26 34.50 -17.37 -14.82
N LEU A 27 35.02 -16.20 -14.40
CA LEU A 27 35.22 -15.89 -12.98
C LEU A 27 33.89 -15.83 -12.22
N LEU A 28 32.82 -15.35 -12.87
CA LEU A 28 31.50 -15.31 -12.27
C LEU A 28 30.95 -16.73 -12.06
N GLN A 29 31.10 -17.61 -13.06
CA GLN A 29 30.68 -19.01 -12.97
C GLN A 29 31.42 -19.76 -11.85
N ILE A 30 32.74 -19.58 -11.73
CA ILE A 30 33.54 -20.18 -10.64
C ILE A 30 32.99 -19.77 -9.28
N ARG A 31 32.81 -18.47 -9.04
CA ARG A 31 32.31 -17.95 -7.74
C ARG A 31 30.87 -18.40 -7.44
N MET A 32 30.04 -18.46 -8.48
CA MET A 32 28.68 -18.97 -8.38
C MET A 32 28.67 -20.45 -8.01
N GLN A 33 29.54 -21.26 -8.63
CA GLN A 33 29.68 -22.69 -8.35
C GLN A 33 30.18 -22.94 -6.92
N GLU A 34 31.23 -22.25 -6.48
CA GLU A 34 31.73 -22.32 -5.10
C GLU A 34 30.61 -22.02 -4.06
N THR A 35 29.75 -21.06 -4.40
CA THR A 35 28.62 -20.71 -3.55
C THR A 35 27.52 -21.77 -3.57
N LEU A 36 27.23 -22.39 -4.72
CA LEU A 36 26.28 -23.50 -4.84
C LEU A 36 26.77 -24.74 -4.08
N ASP A 37 28.06 -25.05 -4.14
CA ASP A 37 28.67 -26.19 -3.43
C ASP A 37 28.64 -25.97 -1.90
N SER A 38 28.89 -24.73 -1.47
CA SER A 38 28.74 -24.32 -0.07
C SER A 38 27.29 -24.42 0.39
N LEU A 39 26.34 -24.03 -0.48
CA LEU A 39 24.91 -24.10 -0.19
C LEU A 39 24.43 -25.55 -0.07
N ASP A 40 24.88 -26.45 -0.94
CA ASP A 40 24.62 -27.89 -0.85
C ASP A 40 25.09 -28.46 0.50
N THR A 41 26.33 -28.15 0.90
CA THR A 41 26.88 -28.58 2.20
C THR A 41 26.04 -28.11 3.39
N ILE A 42 25.51 -26.88 3.33
CA ILE A 42 24.66 -26.32 4.39
C ILE A 42 23.28 -26.98 4.38
N CYS A 43 22.67 -27.15 3.21
CA CYS A 43 21.39 -27.82 3.08
C CYS A 43 21.45 -29.25 3.63
N GLN A 44 22.51 -30.00 3.30
CA GLN A 44 22.74 -31.35 3.83
C GLN A 44 22.86 -31.35 5.36
N ARG A 45 23.63 -30.43 5.95
CA ARG A 45 23.74 -30.28 7.42
C ARG A 45 22.41 -29.94 8.08
N ALA A 46 21.59 -29.13 7.41
CA ALA A 46 20.26 -28.75 7.88
C ALA A 46 19.18 -29.80 7.57
N SER A 47 19.54 -30.96 7.01
CA SER A 47 18.60 -31.99 6.55
C SER A 47 17.54 -31.46 5.57
N MET A 48 17.92 -30.48 4.74
CA MET A 48 17.10 -29.91 3.68
C MET A 48 17.58 -30.41 2.31
N THR A 49 16.64 -30.64 1.40
CA THR A 49 16.94 -31.06 0.02
C THR A 49 16.40 -30.04 -0.97
N VAL A 50 17.29 -29.42 -1.74
CA VAL A 50 16.90 -28.53 -2.84
C VAL A 50 16.48 -29.37 -4.03
N ASN A 51 15.41 -28.98 -4.72
CA ASN A 51 14.92 -29.66 -5.91
C ASN A 51 15.61 -29.12 -7.19
N PRO A 52 16.53 -29.87 -7.81
CA PRO A 52 17.29 -29.38 -8.97
C PRO A 52 16.41 -29.20 -10.21
N ALA A 53 15.26 -29.89 -10.30
CA ALA A 53 14.35 -29.79 -11.43
C ALA A 53 13.59 -28.45 -11.48
N LYS A 54 13.52 -27.73 -10.35
CA LYS A 54 12.96 -26.38 -10.28
C LYS A 54 14.02 -25.28 -10.43
N ALA A 55 15.30 -25.64 -10.38
CA ALA A 55 16.39 -24.69 -10.49
C ALA A 55 16.59 -24.28 -11.96
N SER A 56 16.79 -23.00 -12.21
CA SER A 56 17.21 -22.48 -13.50
C SER A 56 18.21 -21.34 -13.32
N ALA A 57 19.09 -21.18 -14.30
CA ALA A 57 20.07 -20.11 -14.33
C ALA A 57 19.77 -19.17 -15.50
N CYS A 58 19.82 -17.87 -15.28
CA CYS A 58 19.64 -16.88 -16.33
C CYS A 58 20.78 -15.86 -16.30
N LEU A 59 21.40 -15.63 -17.45
CA LEU A 59 22.46 -14.65 -17.62
C LEU A 59 21.89 -13.32 -18.10
N PHE A 60 22.04 -12.28 -17.29
CA PHE A 60 21.62 -10.93 -17.65
C PHE A 60 22.77 -10.15 -18.27
N SER A 61 22.59 -9.67 -19.51
CA SER A 61 23.58 -8.84 -20.18
C SER A 61 22.93 -7.86 -21.15
N LEU A 62 23.47 -6.64 -21.20
CA LEU A 62 23.12 -5.64 -22.21
C LEU A 62 24.01 -5.74 -23.46
N SER A 63 25.00 -6.62 -23.46
CA SER A 63 25.85 -6.87 -24.62
C SER A 63 25.03 -7.46 -25.76
N LYS A 64 25.26 -6.99 -26.98
CA LYS A 64 24.69 -7.60 -28.20
C LYS A 64 25.43 -8.88 -28.61
N ARG A 65 26.59 -9.16 -28.00
CA ARG A 65 27.36 -10.36 -28.28
C ARG A 65 26.64 -11.57 -27.72
N ALA A 66 26.55 -12.64 -28.50
CA ALA A 66 26.12 -13.93 -27.99
C ALA A 66 27.10 -14.37 -26.89
N LEU A 67 26.58 -14.52 -25.67
CA LEU A 67 27.33 -15.08 -24.56
C LEU A 67 27.04 -16.58 -24.50
N PRO A 68 28.04 -17.41 -24.16
CA PRO A 68 27.80 -18.83 -23.97
C PRO A 68 26.86 -19.08 -22.77
N PRO A 69 26.14 -20.20 -22.75
CA PRO A 69 25.23 -20.54 -21.66
C PRO A 69 25.98 -20.71 -20.34
N CYS A 70 25.28 -20.49 -19.23
CA CYS A 70 25.83 -20.73 -17.91
C CYS A 70 26.01 -22.24 -17.68
N GLN A 71 27.20 -22.63 -17.27
CA GLN A 71 27.51 -24.02 -16.90
C GLN A 71 27.58 -24.11 -15.38
N LEU A 72 26.42 -24.27 -14.73
CA LEU A 72 26.32 -24.42 -13.28
C LEU A 72 25.77 -25.80 -12.94
N ARG A 73 26.21 -26.33 -11.81
CA ARG A 73 25.76 -27.61 -11.27
C ARG A 73 25.33 -27.45 -9.81
N TYR A 74 24.36 -28.25 -9.39
CA TYR A 74 23.98 -28.36 -7.99
C TYR A 74 23.82 -29.84 -7.62
N ALA A 75 24.51 -30.28 -6.55
CA ALA A 75 24.60 -31.69 -6.17
C ALA A 75 24.95 -32.61 -7.36
N GLY A 76 25.93 -32.19 -8.17
CA GLY A 76 26.39 -32.91 -9.37
C GLY A 76 25.48 -32.84 -10.61
N ARG A 77 24.24 -32.34 -10.49
CA ARG A 77 23.28 -32.22 -11.61
C ARG A 77 23.41 -30.87 -12.31
N PRO A 78 23.36 -30.80 -13.66
CA PRO A 78 23.41 -29.53 -14.38
C PRO A 78 22.14 -28.71 -14.14
N ILE A 79 22.31 -27.41 -13.91
CA ILE A 79 21.21 -26.44 -13.86
C ILE A 79 20.97 -25.94 -15.29
N PRO A 80 19.74 -26.00 -15.82
CA PRO A 80 19.42 -25.49 -17.15
C PRO A 80 19.65 -23.98 -17.24
N SER A 81 20.34 -23.54 -18.30
CA SER A 81 20.48 -22.13 -18.64
C SER A 81 19.28 -21.69 -19.48
N GLU A 82 18.49 -20.75 -18.97
CA GLU A 82 17.28 -20.23 -19.59
C GLU A 82 17.41 -18.74 -19.96
N ASP A 83 16.64 -18.32 -20.97
CA ASP A 83 16.57 -16.93 -21.42
C ASP A 83 15.73 -16.02 -20.50
N SER A 84 15.00 -16.62 -19.55
CA SER A 84 14.25 -15.91 -18.52
C SER A 84 14.14 -16.74 -17.25
N VAL A 85 14.08 -16.09 -16.09
CA VAL A 85 13.83 -16.74 -14.80
C VAL A 85 12.61 -16.10 -14.14
N THR A 86 11.80 -16.88 -13.42
CA THR A 86 10.67 -16.36 -12.63
C THR A 86 10.97 -16.45 -11.16
N HIS A 87 10.86 -15.34 -10.43
CA HIS A 87 11.04 -15.29 -8.99
C HIS A 87 9.92 -14.47 -8.37
N LEU A 88 9.26 -15.02 -7.34
CA LEU A 88 8.11 -14.40 -6.66
C LEU A 88 7.02 -13.88 -7.61
N GLY A 89 6.76 -14.61 -8.70
CA GLY A 89 5.76 -14.26 -9.72
C GLY A 89 6.19 -13.21 -10.75
N ILE A 90 7.40 -12.66 -10.65
CA ILE A 90 7.97 -11.74 -11.64
C ILE A 90 8.92 -12.50 -12.57
N THR A 91 8.75 -12.37 -13.88
CA THR A 91 9.65 -13.01 -14.87
C THR A 91 10.67 -11.99 -15.36
N LEU A 92 11.94 -12.31 -15.20
CA LEU A 92 13.08 -11.52 -15.64
C LEU A 92 13.64 -12.15 -16.92
N ASP A 93 13.55 -11.49 -18.06
CA ASP A 93 14.24 -11.90 -19.29
C ASP A 93 15.69 -11.40 -19.32
N LYS A 94 16.55 -12.07 -20.11
CA LYS A 94 17.99 -11.76 -20.25
C LYS A 94 18.33 -10.28 -20.48
N GLY A 95 17.44 -9.54 -21.17
CA GLY A 95 17.61 -8.13 -21.49
C GLY A 95 16.92 -7.17 -20.50
N LEU A 96 16.33 -7.71 -19.42
CA LEU A 96 15.50 -7.00 -18.44
C LEU A 96 14.46 -6.08 -19.10
N SER A 97 13.86 -6.55 -20.19
CA SER A 97 12.84 -5.82 -20.96
C SER A 97 11.44 -5.98 -20.37
N PHE A 98 11.23 -7.03 -19.58
CA PHE A 98 9.97 -7.51 -19.02
C PHE A 98 8.91 -7.88 -20.06
N ASN A 99 9.31 -8.07 -21.33
CA ASN A 99 8.36 -8.43 -22.40
C ASN A 99 7.70 -9.79 -22.15
N THR A 100 8.51 -10.80 -21.81
CA THR A 100 8.02 -12.15 -21.48
C THR A 100 7.07 -12.11 -20.28
N HIS A 101 7.38 -11.30 -19.27
CA HIS A 101 6.48 -11.12 -18.13
C HIS A 101 5.15 -10.48 -18.53
N VAL A 102 5.19 -9.39 -19.30
CA VAL A 102 3.99 -8.71 -19.79
C VAL A 102 3.13 -9.65 -20.62
N GLU A 103 3.71 -10.51 -21.45
CA GLU A 103 2.97 -11.48 -22.26
C GLU A 103 2.30 -12.58 -21.41
N LYS A 104 2.98 -13.07 -20.36
CA LYS A 104 2.36 -13.96 -19.36
C LYS A 104 1.19 -13.29 -18.64
N VAL A 105 1.34 -12.03 -18.25
CA VAL A 105 0.26 -11.25 -17.61
C VAL A 105 -0.90 -11.04 -18.58
N VAL A 106 -0.63 -10.63 -19.82
CA VAL A 106 -1.66 -10.43 -20.86
C VAL A 106 -2.44 -11.72 -21.09
N SER A 107 -1.76 -12.85 -21.35
CA SER A 107 -2.43 -14.13 -21.60
C SER A 107 -3.27 -14.61 -20.41
N SER A 108 -2.78 -14.45 -19.18
CA SER A 108 -3.53 -14.74 -17.96
C SER A 108 -4.79 -13.86 -17.84
N CYS A 109 -4.63 -12.55 -18.00
CA CYS A 109 -5.73 -11.61 -17.89
C CYS A 109 -6.74 -11.71 -19.05
N THR A 110 -6.32 -12.11 -20.27
CA THR A 110 -7.25 -12.37 -21.38
C THR A 110 -8.23 -13.49 -21.04
N ARG A 111 -7.80 -14.53 -20.32
CA ARG A 111 -8.72 -15.57 -19.81
C ARG A 111 -9.72 -14.98 -18.82
N SER A 112 -9.27 -14.11 -17.90
CA SER A 112 -10.14 -13.39 -16.96
C SER A 112 -11.17 -12.49 -17.66
N LEU A 113 -10.84 -11.91 -18.82
CA LEU A 113 -11.83 -11.15 -19.62
C LEU A 113 -12.99 -12.03 -20.10
N GLY A 114 -12.74 -13.31 -20.38
CA GLY A 114 -13.80 -14.27 -20.73
C GLY A 114 -14.82 -14.43 -19.60
N VAL A 115 -14.34 -14.49 -18.35
CA VAL A 115 -15.19 -14.54 -17.15
C VAL A 115 -16.00 -13.26 -17.01
N LEU A 116 -15.39 -12.08 -17.19
CA LEU A 116 -16.10 -10.80 -17.17
C LEU A 116 -17.20 -10.73 -18.25
N LYS A 117 -16.92 -11.21 -19.47
CA LYS A 117 -17.92 -11.28 -20.55
C LYS A 117 -19.07 -12.21 -20.18
N MET A 118 -18.79 -13.36 -19.55
CA MET A 118 -19.83 -14.27 -19.09
C MET A 118 -20.70 -13.62 -18.01
N ALA A 119 -20.09 -13.00 -17.00
CA ALA A 119 -20.80 -12.29 -15.94
C ALA A 119 -21.70 -11.18 -16.50
N LYS A 120 -21.20 -10.38 -17.46
CA LYS A 120 -22.00 -9.35 -18.13
C LYS A 120 -23.21 -9.95 -18.85
N ARG A 121 -23.03 -11.04 -19.59
CA ARG A 121 -24.13 -11.76 -20.28
C ARG A 121 -25.18 -12.32 -19.31
N LYS A 122 -24.76 -12.69 -18.09
CA LYS A 122 -25.66 -13.15 -17.03
C LYS A 122 -26.36 -12.01 -16.27
N GLY A 123 -26.23 -10.76 -16.72
CA GLY A 123 -26.94 -9.61 -16.15
C GLY A 123 -26.30 -9.06 -14.86
N VAL A 124 -25.04 -9.38 -14.56
CA VAL A 124 -24.35 -8.81 -13.39
C VAL A 124 -24.26 -7.29 -13.55
N ASN A 125 -24.63 -6.55 -12.50
CA ASN A 125 -24.62 -5.09 -12.51
C ASN A 125 -23.19 -4.53 -12.68
N GLN A 126 -23.10 -3.28 -13.14
CA GLN A 126 -21.82 -2.65 -13.47
C GLN A 126 -20.88 -2.52 -12.25
N ALA A 127 -21.42 -2.21 -11.07
CA ALA A 127 -20.62 -2.06 -9.85
C ALA A 127 -19.91 -3.37 -9.45
N ARG A 128 -20.61 -4.51 -9.49
CA ARG A 128 -20.01 -5.82 -9.22
C ARG A 128 -19.05 -6.24 -10.33
N LEU A 129 -19.33 -5.89 -11.58
CA LEU A 129 -18.40 -6.13 -12.69
C LEU A 129 -17.09 -5.34 -12.52
N LEU A 130 -17.13 -4.11 -12.00
CA LEU A 130 -15.92 -3.36 -11.64
C LEU A 130 -15.14 -4.05 -10.52
N GLN A 131 -15.82 -4.59 -9.50
CA GLN A 131 -15.17 -5.37 -8.44
C GLN A 131 -14.52 -6.67 -8.97
N LEU A 132 -15.21 -7.36 -9.90
CA LEU A 132 -14.67 -8.54 -10.58
C LEU A 132 -13.45 -8.16 -11.44
N TYR A 133 -13.48 -7.02 -12.12
CA TYR A 133 -12.32 -6.50 -12.83
C TYR A 133 -11.14 -6.26 -11.88
N GLY A 134 -11.39 -5.58 -10.75
CA GLY A 134 -10.38 -5.31 -9.73
C GLY A 134 -9.70 -6.60 -9.22
N SER A 135 -10.51 -7.58 -8.87
CA SER A 135 -10.05 -8.86 -8.30
C SER A 135 -9.43 -9.82 -9.31
N LEU A 136 -9.91 -9.87 -10.56
CA LEU A 136 -9.47 -10.87 -11.54
C LEU A 136 -8.44 -10.35 -12.54
N VAL A 137 -8.49 -9.05 -12.88
CA VAL A 137 -7.66 -8.46 -13.93
C VAL A 137 -6.68 -7.49 -13.32
N GLN A 138 -7.16 -6.49 -12.59
CA GLN A 138 -6.32 -5.41 -12.07
C GLN A 138 -5.28 -5.91 -11.07
N SER A 139 -5.67 -6.81 -10.17
CA SER A 139 -4.77 -7.47 -9.20
C SER A 139 -3.57 -8.15 -9.88
N ARG A 140 -3.81 -8.90 -10.96
CA ARG A 140 -2.79 -9.59 -11.75
C ARG A 140 -1.96 -8.64 -12.60
N LEU A 141 -2.61 -7.61 -13.14
CA LEU A 141 -1.97 -6.60 -13.98
C LEU A 141 -0.98 -5.74 -13.20
N LEU A 142 -1.32 -5.40 -11.94
CA LEU A 142 -0.52 -4.52 -11.09
C LEU A 142 0.41 -5.26 -10.13
N TYR A 143 0.38 -6.59 -10.09
CA TYR A 143 1.28 -7.37 -9.24
C TYR A 143 2.74 -7.15 -9.64
N GLY A 144 3.56 -6.65 -8.70
CA GLY A 144 4.98 -6.35 -8.93
C GLY A 144 5.24 -5.24 -9.95
N ALA A 145 4.22 -4.47 -10.32
CA ALA A 145 4.30 -3.45 -11.35
C ALA A 145 5.27 -2.30 -11.01
N GLU A 146 5.54 -2.08 -9.72
CA GLU A 146 6.55 -1.14 -9.27
C GLU A 146 7.96 -1.52 -9.75
N VAL A 147 8.32 -2.81 -9.77
CA VAL A 147 9.68 -3.26 -10.11
C VAL A 147 9.91 -3.32 -11.62
N ILE A 148 8.86 -3.60 -12.40
CA ILE A 148 9.01 -3.80 -13.85
C ILE A 148 9.46 -2.50 -14.54
N THR A 149 10.54 -2.57 -15.31
CA THR A 149 11.03 -1.46 -16.16
C THR A 149 10.64 -1.64 -17.61
N ALA A 150 9.43 -2.16 -17.83
CA ALA A 150 8.85 -2.43 -19.15
C ALA A 150 8.91 -1.19 -20.07
N THR A 151 8.98 -1.46 -21.37
CA THR A 151 8.94 -0.42 -22.41
C THR A 151 7.55 0.22 -22.49
N ALA A 152 7.48 1.42 -23.07
CA ALA A 152 6.19 2.09 -23.31
C ALA A 152 5.23 1.21 -24.14
N SER A 153 5.75 0.50 -25.15
CA SER A 153 4.96 -0.44 -25.96
C SER A 153 4.42 -1.63 -25.17
N ALA A 154 5.20 -2.16 -24.22
CA ALA A 154 4.76 -3.25 -23.36
C ALA A 154 3.69 -2.77 -22.35
N LEU A 155 3.85 -1.57 -21.77
CA LEU A 155 2.81 -0.97 -20.92
C LEU A 155 1.53 -0.66 -21.70
N GLU A 156 1.63 -0.25 -22.96
CA GLU A 156 0.47 -0.04 -23.83
C GLU A 156 -0.30 -1.35 -24.08
N LYS A 157 0.37 -2.52 -24.14
CA LYS A 157 -0.31 -3.83 -24.22
C LYS A 157 -1.21 -4.06 -22.98
N LEU A 158 -0.70 -3.74 -21.79
CA LEU A 158 -1.47 -3.86 -20.54
C LEU A 158 -2.63 -2.84 -20.49
N ASP A 159 -2.38 -1.62 -20.95
CA ASP A 159 -3.40 -0.56 -20.99
C ASP A 159 -4.55 -0.86 -21.96
N ARG A 160 -4.25 -1.49 -23.09
CA ARG A 160 -5.27 -2.04 -24.00
C ARG A 160 -6.11 -3.13 -23.34
N LEU A 161 -5.49 -3.97 -22.50
CA LEU A 161 -6.21 -4.99 -21.76
C LEU A 161 -7.19 -4.38 -20.76
N GLN A 162 -6.74 -3.37 -19.99
CA GLN A 162 -7.63 -2.61 -19.12
C GLN A 162 -8.77 -1.98 -19.92
N THR A 163 -8.47 -1.33 -21.03
CA THR A 163 -9.49 -0.72 -21.91
C THR A 163 -10.53 -1.75 -22.37
N ALA A 164 -10.08 -2.94 -22.79
CA ALA A 164 -10.97 -4.03 -23.18
C ALA A 164 -11.87 -4.49 -22.03
N ALA A 165 -11.33 -4.59 -20.82
CA ALA A 165 -12.11 -4.90 -19.61
C ALA A 165 -13.17 -3.84 -19.35
N LEU A 166 -12.80 -2.54 -19.40
CA LEU A 166 -13.72 -1.44 -19.13
C LEU A 166 -14.87 -1.39 -20.14
N ARG A 167 -14.62 -1.71 -21.42
CA ARG A 167 -15.69 -1.83 -22.42
C ARG A 167 -16.68 -2.93 -22.08
N ILE A 168 -16.22 -4.08 -21.57
CA ILE A 168 -17.10 -5.18 -21.13
C ILE A 168 -17.96 -4.73 -19.93
N VAL A 169 -17.32 -4.07 -18.96
CA VAL A 169 -17.98 -3.63 -17.72
C VAL A 169 -19.06 -2.58 -18.03
N THR A 170 -18.69 -1.54 -18.77
CA THR A 170 -19.58 -0.42 -19.14
C THR A 170 -20.62 -0.81 -20.19
N GLY A 171 -20.31 -1.77 -21.06
CA GLY A 171 -21.14 -2.09 -22.24
C GLY A 171 -20.96 -1.13 -23.41
N CYS A 172 -20.00 -0.20 -23.33
CA CYS A 172 -19.72 0.76 -24.40
C CYS A 172 -19.19 0.11 -25.68
N THR A 173 -19.48 0.73 -26.83
CA THR A 173 -18.99 0.30 -28.14
C THR A 173 -17.47 0.50 -28.26
N ARG A 174 -16.85 0.08 -29.37
CA ARG A 174 -15.41 0.24 -29.60
C ARG A 174 -14.99 1.69 -29.83
N ASP A 175 -15.92 2.55 -30.25
CA ASP A 175 -15.65 3.95 -30.63
C ASP A 175 -15.55 4.87 -29.42
N THR A 176 -16.09 4.46 -28.27
CA THR A 176 -15.98 5.25 -27.04
C THR A 176 -14.51 5.49 -26.68
N ALA A 177 -14.16 6.74 -26.42
CA ALA A 177 -12.80 7.13 -26.11
C ALA A 177 -12.29 6.47 -24.82
N ARG A 178 -10.99 6.12 -24.79
CA ARG A 178 -10.34 5.49 -23.63
C ARG A 178 -10.43 6.34 -22.37
N ALA A 179 -10.31 7.66 -22.52
CA ALA A 179 -10.42 8.61 -21.42
C ALA A 179 -11.81 8.60 -20.79
N THR A 180 -12.87 8.52 -21.59
CA THR A 180 -14.26 8.44 -21.11
C THR A 180 -14.51 7.16 -20.31
N LEU A 181 -14.05 6.01 -20.81
CA LEU A 181 -14.19 4.72 -20.08
C LEU A 181 -13.52 4.76 -18.71
N ARG A 182 -12.33 5.36 -18.65
CA ARG A 182 -11.56 5.55 -17.42
C ARG A 182 -12.26 6.47 -16.44
N TYR A 183 -12.79 7.60 -16.91
CA TYR A 183 -13.55 8.54 -16.12
C TYR A 183 -14.79 7.87 -15.51
N MET A 184 -15.59 7.17 -16.32
CA MET A 184 -16.78 6.45 -15.86
C MET A 184 -16.47 5.36 -14.82
N ALA A 185 -15.30 4.74 -14.92
CA ALA A 185 -14.86 3.70 -13.98
C ALA A 185 -14.06 4.24 -12.78
N ASN A 186 -13.78 5.55 -12.73
CA ASN A 186 -12.87 6.18 -11.77
C ASN A 186 -11.49 5.49 -11.71
N LEU A 187 -10.89 5.24 -12.88
CA LEU A 187 -9.61 4.54 -13.02
C LEU A 187 -8.61 5.35 -13.82
N GLN A 188 -7.35 5.30 -13.39
CA GLN A 188 -6.21 5.85 -14.13
C GLN A 188 -5.76 4.91 -15.25
N SER A 189 -4.90 5.38 -16.15
CA SER A 189 -4.24 4.49 -17.12
C SER A 189 -3.27 3.52 -16.43
N VAL A 190 -3.00 2.38 -17.05
CA VAL A 190 -2.03 1.42 -16.48
C VAL A 190 -0.65 2.06 -16.25
N PRO A 191 -0.08 2.84 -17.20
CA PRO A 191 1.18 3.53 -16.96
C PRO A 191 1.17 4.45 -15.72
N GLN A 192 0.07 5.18 -15.49
CA GLN A 192 -0.09 6.06 -14.32
C GLN A 192 -0.23 5.27 -13.02
N GLN A 193 -0.96 4.15 -13.04
CA GLN A 193 -1.06 3.27 -11.88
C GLN A 193 0.31 2.68 -11.51
N VAL A 194 1.06 2.20 -12.51
CA VAL A 194 2.43 1.70 -12.36
C VAL A 194 3.34 2.77 -11.77
N GLU A 195 3.30 4.00 -12.27
CA GLU A 195 4.07 5.12 -11.74
C GLU A 195 3.70 5.44 -10.28
N THR A 196 2.41 5.46 -9.97
CA THR A 196 1.91 5.65 -8.61
C THR A 196 2.43 4.57 -7.66
N LEU A 197 2.43 3.30 -8.08
CA LEU A 197 2.97 2.19 -7.28
C LEU A 197 4.47 2.33 -7.05
N ARG A 198 5.24 2.74 -8.07
CA ARG A 198 6.68 3.02 -7.91
C ARG A 198 6.96 4.09 -6.89
N VAL A 199 6.25 5.22 -6.98
CA VAL A 199 6.42 6.34 -6.05
C VAL A 199 6.05 5.92 -4.63
N LYS A 200 4.95 5.18 -4.46
CA LYS A 200 4.55 4.61 -3.16
C LYS A 200 5.62 3.68 -2.59
N ALA A 201 6.21 2.81 -3.40
CA ALA A 201 7.25 1.89 -2.97
C ALA A 201 8.51 2.64 -2.49
N VAL A 202 8.94 3.66 -3.23
CA VAL A 202 10.08 4.51 -2.80
C VAL A 202 9.74 5.32 -1.56
N ALA A 203 8.54 5.89 -1.46
CA ALA A 203 8.11 6.63 -0.27
C ALA A 203 8.16 5.75 0.99
N ARG A 204 7.64 4.51 0.93
CA ARG A 204 7.73 3.54 2.03
C ARG A 204 9.17 3.21 2.40
N ALA A 205 10.04 3.00 1.41
CA ALA A 205 11.45 2.75 1.66
C ALA A 205 12.17 3.93 2.35
N LEU A 206 11.69 5.16 2.12
CA LEU A 206 12.22 6.37 2.75
C LEU A 206 11.67 6.63 4.15
N GLU A 207 10.50 6.08 4.51
CA GLU A 207 9.90 6.25 5.84
C GLU A 207 10.68 5.50 6.91
N SER A 208 11.01 4.23 6.68
CA SER A 208 11.74 3.41 7.65
C SER A 208 13.24 3.37 7.33
N HIS A 209 14.07 3.69 8.32
CA HIS A 209 15.53 3.60 8.21
C HIS A 209 16.02 2.14 8.21
N GLU A 210 15.19 1.21 8.71
CA GLU A 210 15.47 -0.23 8.72
C GLU A 210 15.17 -0.90 7.38
N HIS A 211 14.50 -0.19 6.47
CA HIS A 211 14.17 -0.75 5.16
C HIS A 211 15.47 -1.04 4.37
N PRO A 212 15.64 -2.22 3.76
CA PRO A 212 16.89 -2.60 3.09
C PRO A 212 17.24 -1.69 1.91
N LEU A 213 16.24 -1.03 1.32
CA LEU A 213 16.41 -0.05 0.25
C LEU A 213 16.50 1.41 0.71
N HIS A 214 16.50 1.69 2.02
CA HIS A 214 16.43 3.05 2.55
C HIS A 214 17.58 3.93 2.04
N GLU A 215 18.82 3.50 2.26
CA GLU A 215 20.01 4.26 1.85
C GLU A 215 20.10 4.44 0.33
N VAL A 216 19.74 3.41 -0.43
CA VAL A 216 19.72 3.47 -1.90
C VAL A 216 18.67 4.47 -2.38
N ALA A 217 17.45 4.41 -1.84
CA ALA A 217 16.37 5.33 -2.17
C ALA A 217 16.71 6.77 -1.77
N ARG A 218 17.24 6.97 -0.56
CA ARG A 218 17.66 8.28 -0.04
C ARG A 218 18.74 8.90 -0.92
N GLY A 219 19.76 8.14 -1.29
CA GLY A 219 20.82 8.57 -2.18
C GLY A 219 20.32 8.96 -3.58
N LEU A 220 19.38 8.19 -4.14
CA LEU A 220 18.79 8.48 -5.46
C LEU A 220 17.86 9.69 -5.46
N VAL A 221 17.09 9.92 -4.39
CA VAL A 221 16.19 11.08 -4.30
C VAL A 221 16.96 12.37 -4.06
N THR A 222 18.05 12.33 -3.29
CA THR A 222 18.84 13.53 -2.95
C THR A 222 19.80 13.96 -4.05
N ARG A 223 20.32 13.02 -4.87
CA ARG A 223 21.32 13.32 -5.90
C ARG A 223 20.69 13.46 -7.29
N PRO A 224 21.14 14.43 -8.11
CA PRO A 224 20.67 14.55 -9.49
C PRO A 224 21.10 13.33 -10.34
N PRO A 225 20.30 12.94 -11.36
CA PRO A 225 20.53 11.70 -12.08
C PRO A 225 21.81 11.76 -12.91
N LEU A 226 22.62 10.70 -12.82
CA LEU A 226 23.72 10.47 -13.76
C LEU A 226 23.15 10.18 -15.15
N ARG A 227 23.22 11.15 -16.07
CA ARG A 227 22.67 11.12 -17.45
C ARG A 227 23.27 10.05 -18.38
N ARG A 228 24.18 9.20 -17.89
CA ARG A 228 24.94 8.25 -18.72
C ARG A 228 24.20 6.95 -19.06
N LEU A 229 23.18 6.55 -18.30
CA LEU A 229 22.51 5.26 -18.50
C LEU A 229 21.32 5.37 -19.46
N ARG A 230 21.32 4.56 -20.52
CA ARG A 230 20.23 4.48 -21.52
C ARG A 230 18.91 3.95 -20.95
N ARG A 231 18.93 3.15 -19.88
CA ARG A 231 17.74 2.65 -19.17
C ARG A 231 17.86 2.95 -17.68
N ALA A 232 16.87 3.65 -17.15
CA ALA A 232 16.74 3.88 -15.71
C ALA A 232 15.98 2.72 -15.06
N GLY A 233 16.57 2.16 -13.99
CA GLY A 233 15.91 1.24 -13.08
C GLY A 233 14.68 1.86 -12.42
N TRP A 234 13.78 1.03 -11.87
CA TRP A 234 12.50 1.50 -11.34
C TRP A 234 12.66 2.50 -10.18
N LEU A 235 13.62 2.28 -9.27
CA LEU A 235 13.95 3.19 -8.17
C LEU A 235 14.29 4.58 -8.67
N ARG A 236 15.08 4.67 -9.74
CA ARG A 236 15.48 5.94 -10.34
C ARG A 236 14.27 6.64 -10.95
N ARG A 237 13.46 5.93 -11.74
CA ARG A 237 12.23 6.52 -12.33
C ARG A 237 11.31 7.08 -11.25
N ALA A 238 11.06 6.33 -10.17
CA ALA A 238 10.22 6.81 -9.08
C ALA A 238 10.84 8.00 -8.32
N SER A 239 12.16 7.97 -8.12
CA SER A 239 12.89 9.08 -7.47
C SER A 239 12.83 10.35 -8.31
N ASP A 240 12.91 10.23 -9.64
CA ASP A 240 12.77 11.34 -10.58
C ASP A 240 11.36 11.95 -10.48
N THR A 241 10.30 11.12 -10.56
CA THR A 241 8.91 11.56 -10.35
C THR A 241 8.73 12.22 -8.98
N LEU A 242 9.28 11.64 -7.91
CA LEU A 242 9.15 12.18 -6.56
C LEU A 242 9.87 13.53 -6.40
N ARG A 243 11.02 13.73 -7.06
CA ARG A 243 11.72 15.02 -7.09
C ARG A 243 10.90 16.09 -7.79
N GLU A 244 10.30 15.76 -8.94
CA GLU A 244 9.40 16.69 -9.66
C GLU A 244 8.20 17.10 -8.80
N LEU A 245 7.63 16.16 -8.03
CA LEU A 245 6.53 16.45 -7.11
C LEU A 245 6.96 17.28 -5.89
N ARG A 246 8.15 17.04 -5.31
CA ARG A 246 8.67 17.80 -4.16
C ARG A 246 8.83 19.30 -4.47
N GLY A 247 9.12 19.64 -5.72
CA GLY A 247 9.15 21.04 -6.16
C GLY A 247 7.77 21.71 -6.14
N ARG A 248 6.68 20.94 -6.14
CA ARG A 248 5.29 21.42 -6.18
C ARG A 248 4.54 21.21 -4.85
N HIS A 249 4.98 20.25 -4.03
CA HIS A 249 4.32 19.87 -2.77
C HIS A 249 5.35 19.57 -1.67
N GLN A 250 5.09 20.01 -0.44
CA GLN A 250 5.91 19.64 0.71
C GLN A 250 5.55 18.22 1.20
N PHE A 251 6.47 17.28 1.03
CA PHE A 251 6.34 15.93 1.59
C PHE A 251 6.94 15.90 3.00
N ARG A 252 6.13 15.62 4.02
CA ARG A 252 6.63 15.36 5.37
C ARG A 252 7.32 13.99 5.39
N SER A 253 8.57 13.94 5.84
CA SER A 253 9.37 12.73 5.97
C SER A 253 9.25 12.05 7.34
N ARG A 254 8.27 12.47 8.16
CA ARG A 254 8.00 11.85 9.46
C ARG A 254 6.87 10.84 9.28
N PRO A 255 6.86 9.73 10.04
CA PRO A 255 5.71 8.84 10.06
C PRO A 255 4.45 9.68 10.36
N GLN A 256 3.41 9.51 9.56
CA GLN A 256 2.15 10.26 9.76
C GLN A 256 1.48 9.90 11.09
N PHE A 257 1.84 8.75 11.64
CA PHE A 257 1.35 8.22 12.90
C PHE A 257 2.55 7.81 13.75
N GLU A 258 2.60 8.31 14.98
CA GLU A 258 3.50 7.74 15.98
C GLU A 258 2.86 6.44 16.49
N PRO A 259 3.62 5.35 16.63
CA PRO A 259 3.10 4.15 17.24
C PRO A 259 2.55 4.48 18.63
N THR A 260 1.41 3.87 18.98
CA THR A 260 0.83 3.99 20.32
C THR A 260 1.89 3.61 21.34
N PRO A 261 2.22 4.47 22.32
CA PRO A 261 3.27 4.16 23.29
C PRO A 261 3.00 2.84 24.00
N ASP A 262 4.06 2.10 24.30
CA ASP A 262 3.96 0.82 25.02
C ASP A 262 3.20 1.02 26.35
N GLY A 263 2.28 0.12 26.66
CA GLY A 263 1.38 0.19 27.82
C GLY A 263 0.09 0.99 27.59
N VAL A 264 0.02 1.87 26.57
CA VAL A 264 -1.24 2.58 26.26
C VAL A 264 -2.29 1.64 25.68
N ALA A 265 -1.89 0.58 24.96
CA ALA A 265 -2.82 -0.44 24.45
C ALA A 265 -3.51 -1.26 25.55
N GLU A 266 -2.95 -1.28 26.77
CA GLU A 266 -3.52 -2.01 27.91
C GLU A 266 -4.58 -1.18 28.66
N LEU A 267 -4.59 0.16 28.48
CA LEU A 267 -5.49 1.09 29.16
C LEU A 267 -6.91 1.10 28.58
N TRP A 268 -7.14 0.51 27.40
CA TRP A 268 -8.44 0.56 26.73
C TRP A 268 -8.66 -0.67 25.86
N THR A 269 -9.91 -1.09 25.75
CA THR A 269 -10.35 -2.15 24.87
C THR A 269 -11.36 -1.58 23.87
N ILE A 270 -11.13 -1.76 22.58
CA ILE A 270 -12.15 -1.43 21.57
C ILE A 270 -13.20 -2.53 21.64
N ILE A 271 -14.38 -2.21 22.14
CA ILE A 271 -15.43 -3.20 22.39
C ILE A 271 -16.30 -3.43 21.17
N SER A 272 -16.56 -2.37 20.41
CA SER A 272 -17.26 -2.54 19.14
C SER A 272 -17.14 -1.30 18.25
N GLN A 273 -17.02 -1.52 16.93
CA GLN A 273 -17.36 -0.52 15.94
C GLN A 273 -18.86 -0.63 15.65
N HIS A 274 -19.73 -0.16 16.56
CA HIS A 274 -21.14 0.03 16.23
C HIS A 274 -21.31 1.39 15.56
N SER A 275 -21.69 1.36 14.29
CA SER A 275 -22.15 2.55 13.58
C SER A 275 -23.68 2.57 13.63
N LEU A 276 -24.27 3.68 14.06
CA LEU A 276 -25.65 3.97 13.68
C LEU A 276 -25.70 3.90 12.15
N GLY A 277 -26.48 2.97 11.59
CA GLY A 277 -26.44 2.63 10.17
C GLY A 277 -26.52 3.86 9.27
N ARG A 278 -26.02 3.78 8.02
CA ARG A 278 -25.94 4.95 7.11
C ARG A 278 -27.28 5.67 6.88
N SER A 279 -28.42 5.02 7.16
CA SER A 279 -29.79 5.56 7.12
C SER A 279 -30.15 6.47 8.30
N SER A 280 -29.30 6.60 9.32
CA SER A 280 -29.55 7.45 10.50
C SER A 280 -29.68 8.94 10.17
N ARG A 281 -29.20 9.37 9.00
CA ARG A 281 -29.38 10.74 8.48
C ARG A 281 -30.81 11.05 8.05
N GLU A 282 -31.62 10.02 7.83
CA GLU A 282 -33.02 10.08 7.42
C GLU A 282 -33.97 9.93 8.62
N TRP A 283 -33.44 9.74 9.83
CA TRP A 283 -34.24 9.56 11.03
C TRP A 283 -34.92 10.86 11.48
N PRO A 284 -36.15 10.78 12.02
CA PRO A 284 -36.82 11.91 12.64
C PRO A 284 -35.99 12.52 13.79
N PRO A 285 -36.16 13.82 14.09
CA PRO A 285 -35.50 14.47 15.22
C PRO A 285 -35.77 13.71 16.52
N GLY A 286 -34.72 13.43 17.31
CA GLY A 286 -34.81 12.74 18.61
C GLY A 286 -34.71 11.21 18.56
N VAL A 287 -35.00 10.57 17.42
CA VAL A 287 -34.89 9.09 17.29
C VAL A 287 -33.44 8.63 17.41
N ALA A 288 -32.51 9.38 16.82
CA ALA A 288 -31.08 9.10 16.94
C ALA A 288 -30.57 9.20 18.37
N SER A 289 -31.14 10.10 19.18
CA SER A 289 -30.78 10.25 20.59
C SER A 289 -31.30 9.10 21.45
N VAL A 290 -32.52 8.63 21.19
CA VAL A 290 -33.12 7.49 21.91
C VAL A 290 -32.38 6.18 21.59
N GLU A 291 -32.13 5.90 20.32
CA GLU A 291 -31.34 4.74 19.90
C GLU A 291 -29.90 4.79 20.42
N PHE A 292 -29.32 6.00 20.46
CA PHE A 292 -28.01 6.20 21.05
C PHE A 292 -28.01 5.87 22.54
N GLU A 293 -28.93 6.40 23.35
CA GLU A 293 -29.03 6.08 24.78
C GLU A 293 -29.32 4.59 25.02
N SER A 294 -30.16 3.95 24.20
CA SER A 294 -30.39 2.50 24.29
C SER A 294 -29.12 1.68 24.03
N LEU A 295 -28.30 2.10 23.05
CA LEU A 295 -26.98 1.50 22.80
C LEU A 295 -26.00 1.75 23.94
N LEU A 296 -26.09 2.90 24.63
CA LEU A 296 -25.28 3.18 25.82
C LEU A 296 -25.62 2.21 26.95
N GLU A 297 -26.91 2.02 27.23
CA GLU A 297 -27.38 1.12 28.29
C GLU A 297 -27.03 -0.35 28.02
N GLU A 298 -27.02 -0.78 26.76
CA GLU A 298 -26.62 -2.15 26.38
C GLU A 298 -25.11 -2.37 26.47
N LEU A 299 -24.30 -1.36 26.14
CA LEU A 299 -22.84 -1.50 25.98
C LEU A 299 -22.01 -1.07 27.19
N MET A 300 -22.55 -0.26 28.11
CA MET A 300 -21.79 0.31 29.24
C MET A 300 -22.10 -0.37 30.57
N ALA A 301 -21.06 -0.75 31.31
CA ALA A 301 -21.12 -1.14 32.72
C ALA A 301 -20.69 0.03 33.64
N GLU A 302 -20.97 -0.08 34.94
CA GLU A 302 -20.49 0.91 35.93
C GLU A 302 -18.96 1.01 35.91
N GLY A 303 -18.42 2.22 35.73
CA GLY A 303 -16.99 2.50 35.64
C GLY A 303 -16.43 2.61 34.21
N ASP A 304 -17.24 2.36 33.18
CA ASP A 304 -16.79 2.47 31.79
C ASP A 304 -16.73 3.92 31.31
N ALA A 305 -15.65 4.29 30.62
CA ALA A 305 -15.61 5.51 29.83
C ALA A 305 -15.89 5.19 28.36
N LEU A 306 -16.91 5.85 27.80
CA LEU A 306 -17.23 5.78 26.38
C LEU A 306 -16.52 6.89 25.61
N LEU A 307 -16.12 6.62 24.37
CA LEU A 307 -15.73 7.65 23.41
C LEU A 307 -16.60 7.56 22.15
N ALA A 308 -17.43 8.57 21.93
CA ALA A 308 -18.24 8.71 20.72
C ALA A 308 -17.75 9.87 19.86
N THR A 309 -17.61 9.65 18.55
CA THR A 309 -17.19 10.69 17.59
C THR A 309 -18.18 10.86 16.46
N ASP A 310 -18.66 12.09 16.26
CA ASP A 310 -19.30 12.51 15.03
C ASP A 310 -18.27 13.22 14.14
N GLY A 311 -17.73 12.49 13.17
CA GLY A 311 -16.85 13.07 12.15
C GLY A 311 -17.69 13.82 11.12
N SER A 312 -17.96 15.10 11.37
CA SER A 312 -18.70 16.00 10.49
C SER A 312 -17.76 16.73 9.52
N VAL A 313 -18.14 16.79 8.25
CA VAL A 313 -17.34 17.46 7.20
C VAL A 313 -18.23 18.46 6.47
N ILE A 314 -17.94 19.74 6.63
CA ILE A 314 -18.57 20.83 5.88
C ILE A 314 -17.62 21.19 4.74
N ARG A 315 -18.08 21.04 3.49
CA ARG A 315 -17.23 21.21 2.30
C ARG A 315 -17.21 22.64 1.76
N GLU A 316 -18.18 23.47 2.12
CA GLU A 316 -18.35 24.83 1.60
C GLU A 316 -18.77 25.80 2.72
N PRO A 317 -18.42 27.10 2.65
CA PRO A 317 -17.58 27.75 1.63
C PRO A 317 -16.06 27.59 1.88
N LEU A 318 -15.68 27.15 3.08
CA LEU A 318 -14.31 26.77 3.44
C LEU A 318 -14.35 25.36 4.05
N PRO A 319 -13.55 24.40 3.56
CA PRO A 319 -13.61 23.04 4.06
C PRO A 319 -13.21 22.99 5.53
N ARG A 320 -14.12 22.47 6.37
CA ARG A 320 -13.90 22.25 7.79
C ARG A 320 -14.31 20.85 8.18
N SER A 321 -13.49 20.21 9.02
CA SER A 321 -13.86 18.95 9.66
C SER A 321 -14.01 19.20 11.16
N GLY A 322 -15.17 18.84 11.69
CA GLY A 322 -15.46 18.85 13.11
C GLY A 322 -15.28 17.46 13.71
N TRP A 323 -14.95 17.42 14.98
CA TRP A 323 -14.99 16.22 15.80
C TRP A 323 -15.62 16.56 17.15
N GLY A 324 -16.39 15.62 17.68
CA GLY A 324 -16.90 15.61 19.05
C GLY A 324 -16.37 14.39 19.76
N CYS A 325 -16.20 14.50 21.07
CA CYS A 325 -15.83 13.44 22.00
C CYS A 325 -16.78 13.57 23.19
N PHE A 326 -17.49 12.50 23.50
CA PHE A 326 -18.35 12.40 24.68
C PHE A 326 -17.81 11.31 25.57
N ILE A 327 -17.56 11.62 26.85
CA ILE A 327 -17.13 10.69 27.89
C ILE A 327 -18.15 10.75 29.03
N ARG A 328 -18.70 9.59 29.35
CA ARG A 328 -19.58 9.36 30.50
C ARG A 328 -18.92 8.32 31.39
N SER A 329 -18.75 8.65 32.66
CA SER A 329 -18.36 7.77 33.76
C SER A 329 -19.40 7.94 34.89
N ALA A 330 -19.43 7.04 35.87
CA ALA A 330 -20.40 7.02 36.96
C ALA A 330 -20.55 8.37 37.70
N GLU A 331 -19.47 9.17 37.73
CA GLU A 331 -19.42 10.44 38.45
C GLU A 331 -19.30 11.67 37.53
N LEU A 332 -19.03 11.49 36.23
CA LEU A 332 -18.66 12.60 35.35
C LEU A 332 -19.15 12.42 33.91
N THR A 333 -19.93 13.40 33.43
CA THR A 333 -20.30 13.53 32.02
C THR A 333 -19.61 14.75 31.43
N GLN A 334 -18.76 14.56 30.41
CA GLN A 334 -18.04 15.65 29.73
C GLN A 334 -18.09 15.47 28.21
N SER A 335 -18.38 16.57 27.51
CA SER A 335 -18.31 16.66 26.05
C SER A 335 -17.23 17.65 25.63
N VAL A 336 -16.40 17.29 24.66
CA VAL A 336 -15.40 18.17 24.05
C VAL A 336 -15.52 18.09 22.53
N SER A 337 -15.52 19.23 21.87
CA SER A 337 -15.56 19.31 20.41
C SER A 337 -14.44 20.19 19.88
N GLY A 338 -13.94 19.87 18.69
CA GLY A 338 -12.93 20.65 17.98
C GLY A 338 -13.21 20.71 16.48
N ALA A 339 -12.58 21.65 15.80
CA ALA A 339 -12.70 21.79 14.35
C ALA A 339 -11.36 22.19 13.71
N THR A 340 -11.12 21.69 12.49
CA THR A 340 -9.95 22.06 11.68
C THR A 340 -10.39 22.57 10.31
N ARG A 341 -9.61 23.50 9.72
CA ARG A 341 -9.82 24.04 8.37
C ARG A 341 -9.32 23.11 7.26
N LEU A 342 -9.29 21.81 7.53
CA LEU A 342 -8.87 20.76 6.60
C LEU A 342 -9.97 19.72 6.47
N VAL A 343 -10.07 19.09 5.30
CA VAL A 343 -10.89 17.88 5.15
C VAL A 343 -10.09 16.69 5.70
N LEU A 344 -10.54 16.14 6.83
CA LEU A 344 -9.97 14.93 7.42
C LEU A 344 -10.77 13.70 6.99
N SER A 345 -10.10 12.55 6.91
CA SER A 345 -10.81 11.27 6.91
C SER A 345 -11.48 11.06 8.28
N SER A 346 -12.57 10.29 8.33
CA SER A 346 -13.25 9.99 9.59
C SER A 346 -12.31 9.41 10.63
N MET A 347 -11.48 8.44 10.22
CA MET A 347 -10.45 7.84 11.07
C MET A 347 -9.48 8.88 11.66
N ARG A 348 -9.07 9.89 10.89
CA ARG A 348 -8.15 10.92 11.38
C ARG A 348 -8.81 11.91 12.35
N ALA A 349 -10.06 12.28 12.09
CA ALA A 349 -10.85 13.08 13.01
C ALA A 349 -11.12 12.33 14.33
N GLU A 350 -11.41 11.03 14.24
CA GLU A 350 -11.53 10.11 15.37
C GLU A 350 -10.24 10.04 16.18
N THR A 351 -9.09 9.82 15.53
CA THR A 351 -7.79 9.76 16.21
C THR A 351 -7.42 11.08 16.89
N GLU A 352 -7.68 12.24 16.29
CA GLU A 352 -7.42 13.54 16.94
C GLU A 352 -8.29 13.73 18.19
N ALA A 353 -9.57 13.36 18.14
CA ALA A 353 -10.47 13.43 19.29
C ALA A 353 -9.99 12.56 20.46
N VAL A 354 -9.54 11.33 20.17
CA VAL A 354 -8.94 10.42 21.16
C VAL A 354 -7.67 11.03 21.74
N THR A 355 -6.76 11.47 20.88
CA THR A 355 -5.40 11.91 21.23
C THR A 355 -5.41 13.17 22.11
N VAL A 356 -6.21 14.17 21.75
CA VAL A 356 -6.27 15.45 22.49
C VAL A 356 -6.79 15.25 23.91
N ARG A 357 -7.73 14.31 24.13
CA ARG A 357 -8.40 14.18 25.43
C ARG A 357 -7.85 13.07 26.32
N VAL A 358 -7.57 11.89 25.77
CA VAL A 358 -7.09 10.73 26.53
C VAL A 358 -5.61 10.91 26.90
N ILE A 359 -4.76 11.27 25.93
CA ILE A 359 -3.32 11.42 26.17
C ILE A 359 -2.99 12.74 26.87
N GLY A 360 -3.79 13.80 26.64
CA GLY A 360 -3.62 15.11 27.30
C GLY A 360 -3.80 15.10 28.83
N ARG A 361 -4.42 14.06 29.41
CA ARG A 361 -4.50 13.84 30.87
C ARG A 361 -3.30 13.07 31.44
N CYS A 362 -2.62 12.24 30.64
CA CYS A 362 -1.65 11.26 31.17
C CYS A 362 -0.21 11.78 31.34
N ARG A 363 0.12 13.03 31.00
CA ARG A 363 1.39 13.72 31.35
C ARG A 363 1.30 15.18 30.92
N ARG A 364 1.99 16.09 31.61
CA ARG A 364 2.41 17.37 31.00
C ARG A 364 3.53 17.06 30.01
N PRO A 365 3.38 17.35 28.70
CA PRO A 365 4.52 17.89 27.98
C PRO A 365 4.13 19.21 27.32
N GLN A 366 5.05 20.18 27.41
CA GLN A 366 5.03 21.37 26.58
C GLN A 366 5.01 20.96 25.10
N TRP A 367 3.91 21.19 24.41
CA TRP A 367 3.88 21.15 22.95
C TRP A 367 3.84 22.58 22.42
N VAL A 368 4.88 22.91 21.65
CA VAL A 368 5.08 24.18 20.97
C VAL A 368 3.91 24.44 20.01
N ARG A 369 3.24 25.60 20.20
CA ARG A 369 2.28 26.17 19.26
C ARG A 369 2.91 26.23 17.86
N CYS A 370 2.39 25.48 16.90
CA CYS A 370 2.54 25.87 15.50
C CYS A 370 1.62 27.08 15.26
N GLY A 371 2.25 28.23 15.03
CA GLY A 371 1.61 29.54 14.89
C GLY A 371 0.56 29.60 13.79
N GLY A 372 -0.49 30.35 14.12
CA GLY A 372 -1.60 30.74 13.25
C GLY A 372 -2.48 31.66 14.08
N THR A 373 -2.03 32.90 14.29
CA THR A 373 -2.82 33.98 14.90
C THR A 373 -4.09 34.20 14.09
N GLY A 374 -5.25 34.06 14.72
CA GLY A 374 -6.53 34.39 14.12
C GLY A 374 -7.71 33.85 14.92
N ALA A 375 -8.16 34.65 15.89
CA ALA A 375 -9.48 34.67 16.52
C ALA A 375 -10.13 33.31 16.84
N ALA A 376 -9.91 32.87 18.08
CA ALA A 376 -10.90 32.08 18.80
C ALA A 376 -11.87 33.09 19.40
N ASP A 377 -13.06 33.22 18.81
CA ASP A 377 -14.32 33.68 19.41
C ASP A 377 -15.39 33.48 18.32
N ASP A 378 -16.62 33.20 18.74
CA ASP A 378 -17.80 32.80 17.93
C ASP A 378 -17.92 31.30 17.62
N ALA A 379 -18.24 30.53 18.67
CA ALA A 379 -19.04 29.32 18.52
C ALA A 379 -20.53 29.71 18.43
N PRO A 380 -21.27 29.41 17.35
CA PRO A 380 -22.72 29.55 17.38
C PRO A 380 -23.29 28.43 18.25
N GLY A 381 -24.19 28.82 19.14
CA GLY A 381 -24.97 27.93 20.00
C GLY A 381 -25.61 26.79 19.22
N GLY A 382 -25.74 25.67 19.91
CA GLY A 382 -26.23 24.42 19.35
C GLY A 382 -27.62 24.53 18.74
N GLU A 383 -27.72 24.06 17.51
CA GLU A 383 -28.88 23.33 17.02
C GLU A 383 -28.38 22.02 16.41
N GLY A 384 -29.11 20.94 16.70
CA GLY A 384 -28.70 19.55 16.52
C GLY A 384 -28.05 19.26 15.18
N GLY A 385 -26.74 19.04 15.21
CA GLY A 385 -25.99 18.50 14.07
C GLY A 385 -26.49 17.08 13.78
N ARG A 386 -26.95 16.84 12.54
CA ARG A 386 -27.31 15.52 12.00
C ARG A 386 -26.06 14.69 11.76
N GLY A 387 -25.40 14.36 12.85
CA GLY A 387 -24.16 13.61 12.93
C GLY A 387 -24.41 12.14 13.20
N GLY A 388 -23.87 11.27 12.36
CA GLY A 388 -23.92 9.82 12.60
C GLY A 388 -22.70 9.39 13.41
N ILE A 389 -22.92 8.83 14.60
CA ILE A 389 -21.86 8.35 15.49
C ILE A 389 -21.21 7.12 14.87
N LYS A 390 -19.88 7.13 14.76
CA LYS A 390 -19.12 6.15 13.94
C LYS A 390 -18.42 5.04 14.73
N GLY A 391 -18.36 5.10 16.05
CA GLY A 391 -17.77 4.04 16.85
C GLY A 391 -17.75 4.34 18.34
N PHE A 392 -17.44 3.31 19.12
CA PHE A 392 -17.39 3.31 20.57
C PHE A 392 -16.07 2.69 21.05
N VAL A 393 -15.50 3.24 22.13
CA VAL A 393 -14.29 2.71 22.78
C VAL A 393 -14.56 2.63 24.27
N ARG A 394 -14.20 1.50 24.93
CA ARG A 394 -14.21 1.36 26.39
C ARG A 394 -12.80 1.54 26.91
N VAL A 395 -12.64 2.44 27.88
CA VAL A 395 -11.39 2.54 28.65
C VAL A 395 -11.52 1.61 29.86
N ASN A 396 -10.54 0.72 30.08
CA ASN A 396 -10.56 -0.15 31.25
C ASN A 396 -10.05 0.68 32.42
N ASP A 397 -10.91 0.96 33.40
CA ASP A 397 -10.57 1.82 34.53
C ASP A 397 -9.73 1.07 35.58
N GLY A 398 -8.52 0.70 35.17
CA GLY A 398 -7.45 0.35 36.08
C GLY A 398 -6.72 1.63 36.48
N SER A 399 -7.31 2.41 37.38
CA SER A 399 -6.76 3.64 37.98
C SER A 399 -6.63 4.88 37.07
N LEU A 400 -7.75 5.52 36.71
CA LEU A 400 -7.79 6.98 36.55
C LEU A 400 -7.97 7.67 37.92
N VAL A 401 -6.99 7.51 38.80
CA VAL A 401 -6.83 8.41 39.96
C VAL A 401 -5.79 9.47 39.56
N CYS A 402 -6.19 10.73 39.71
CA CYS A 402 -5.51 11.97 39.29
C CYS A 402 -3.98 12.02 39.33
#